data_AF-A0A382SU78-F1
#
_entry.id   AF-A0A382SU78-F1
#
_cell.length_a   1.000
_cell.length_b   1.000
_cell.length_c   1.000
_cell.angle_alpha   90.00
_cell.angle_beta   90.00
_cell.angle_gamma   90.00
#
_symmetry.space_group_name_H-M   'P 1'
#
loop_
_entity.id
_entity.type
_entity.pdbx_description
1 polymer ?
#
loop_
_entity_poly.entity_id
_entity_poly.type
_entity_poly.pdbx_seq_one_letter_code
_entity_poly.pdbx_strand_id
1 'polypeptide(L)'
;MQDWNSSGIAVGIILKDKLEYSKGFGYRDLENKLPVTSKTLFPIASNTKLFTSVGLGMLVEEGKLTWDEPISGYVPRIKFYNQDLYNTVTLRDMLAHRTGISRHDFIWYKSDFSRKELFERLKYLEPAQPIRQSSLYNNLMYAAAGYSLELMTGKTWEDFVQENIFYPLNMNSTLF
;
A
#
# COMPACT_ATOMS: atom_id res chain seq x y z
N MET A 1 6.91 21.66 -15.83
CA MET A 1 7.25 22.52 -14.68
C MET A 1 6.32 23.73 -14.63
N GLN A 2 6.31 24.59 -15.66
CA GLN A 2 5.40 25.74 -15.72
C GLN A 2 3.92 25.35 -15.74
N ASP A 3 3.52 24.39 -16.59
CA ASP A 3 2.10 24.03 -16.73
C ASP A 3 1.49 23.37 -15.47
N TRP A 4 2.33 22.73 -14.65
CA TRP A 4 1.91 21.93 -13.50
C TRP A 4 2.16 22.61 -12.16
N ASN A 5 2.73 23.83 -12.18
CA ASN A 5 3.19 24.57 -11.01
C ASN A 5 3.94 23.71 -9.98
N SER A 6 4.77 22.77 -10.47
CA SER A 6 5.54 21.86 -9.64
C SER A 6 6.90 22.48 -9.33
N SER A 7 7.36 22.36 -8.08
CA SER A 7 8.67 22.87 -7.65
C SER A 7 9.83 22.00 -8.17
N GLY A 8 9.61 20.69 -8.34
CA GLY A 8 10.61 19.76 -8.82
C GLY A 8 10.03 18.40 -9.21
N ILE A 9 10.61 17.76 -10.24
CA ILE A 9 10.18 16.47 -10.79
C ILE A 9 11.42 15.64 -11.14
N ALA A 10 11.40 14.34 -10.84
CA ALA A 10 12.35 13.38 -11.39
C ALA A 10 11.63 12.43 -12.36
N VAL A 11 12.27 12.13 -13.49
CA VAL A 11 11.72 11.25 -14.54
C VAL A 11 12.75 10.19 -14.89
N GLY A 12 12.33 8.92 -14.83
CA GLY A 12 13.04 7.77 -15.37
C GLY A 12 12.25 7.13 -16.51
N ILE A 13 12.92 6.71 -17.59
CA ILE A 13 12.31 5.99 -18.71
C ILE A 13 13.10 4.70 -18.93
N ILE A 14 12.38 3.57 -18.88
CA ILE A 14 12.92 2.23 -19.13
C ILE A 14 12.34 1.74 -20.45
N LEU A 15 13.20 1.27 -21.36
CA LEU A 15 12.82 0.67 -22.63
C LEU A 15 13.62 -0.62 -22.81
N LYS A 16 12.94 -1.74 -23.05
CA LYS A 16 13.57 -3.06 -23.24
C LYS A 16 14.58 -3.36 -22.11
N ASP A 17 14.12 -3.23 -20.87
CA ASP A 17 14.89 -3.51 -19.65
C ASP A 17 16.13 -2.63 -19.43
N LYS A 18 16.26 -1.54 -20.19
CA LYS A 18 17.36 -0.58 -20.04
C LYS A 18 16.84 0.80 -19.64
N LEU A 19 17.51 1.42 -18.67
CA LEU A 19 17.28 2.80 -18.29
C LEU A 19 17.82 3.74 -19.37
N GLU A 20 16.94 4.18 -20.28
CA GLU A 20 17.30 5.08 -21.39
C GLU A 20 17.34 6.54 -20.96
N TYR A 21 16.61 6.90 -19.91
CA TYR A 21 16.57 8.28 -19.40
C TYR A 21 16.43 8.32 -17.89
N SER A 22 17.17 9.21 -17.22
CA SER A 22 17.00 9.49 -15.80
C SER A 22 17.46 10.91 -15.50
N LYS A 23 16.53 11.81 -15.19
CA LYS A 23 16.83 13.24 -14.97
C LYS A 23 15.90 13.88 -13.97
N GLY A 24 16.45 14.81 -13.19
CA GLY A 24 15.71 15.72 -12.33
C GLY A 24 15.51 17.09 -12.99
N PHE A 25 14.40 17.74 -12.66
CA PHE A 25 14.00 19.07 -13.12
C PHE A 25 13.53 19.90 -11.94
N GLY A 26 13.81 21.19 -11.94
CA GLY A 26 13.45 22.09 -10.84
C GLY A 26 14.30 21.86 -9.60
N TYR A 27 13.73 22.22 -8.45
CA TYR A 27 14.41 22.26 -7.17
C TYR A 27 13.68 21.41 -6.13
N ARG A 28 14.43 20.60 -5.39
CA ARG A 28 13.93 19.89 -4.19
C ARG A 28 13.83 20.84 -2.99
N ASP A 29 14.55 21.95 -3.05
CA ASP A 29 14.54 23.04 -2.08
C ASP A 29 14.60 24.36 -2.86
N LEU A 30 13.50 25.13 -2.81
CA LEU A 30 13.37 26.39 -3.54
C LEU A 30 14.18 27.52 -2.90
N GLU A 31 14.30 27.53 -1.57
CA GLU A 31 14.99 28.58 -0.82
C GLU A 31 16.49 28.49 -1.06
N ASN A 32 17.05 27.30 -0.89
CA ASN A 32 18.48 27.04 -1.09
C ASN A 32 18.83 26.71 -2.55
N LYS A 33 17.84 26.71 -3.44
CA LYS A 33 17.98 26.36 -4.88
C LYS A 33 18.70 25.03 -5.09
N LEU A 34 18.40 24.01 -4.28
CA LEU A 34 18.99 22.69 -4.45
C LEU A 34 18.24 21.94 -5.57
N PRO A 35 18.93 21.50 -6.63
CA PRO A 35 18.27 20.89 -7.78
C PRO A 35 17.69 19.52 -7.42
N VAL A 36 16.60 19.15 -8.09
CA VAL A 36 16.19 17.74 -8.16
C VAL A 36 17.22 17.01 -9.02
N THR A 37 17.62 15.83 -8.58
CA THR A 37 18.50 14.90 -9.31
C THR A 37 17.84 13.53 -9.43
N SER A 38 18.40 12.64 -10.26
CA SER A 38 17.98 11.23 -10.33
C SER A 38 18.14 10.47 -9.01
N LYS A 39 18.84 11.04 -8.02
CA LYS A 39 19.05 10.46 -6.68
C LYS A 39 18.23 11.13 -5.60
N THR A 40 17.36 12.07 -5.95
CA THR A 40 16.50 12.74 -4.97
C THR A 40 15.42 11.79 -4.50
N LEU A 41 15.28 11.64 -3.18
CA LEU A 41 14.22 10.83 -2.57
C LEU A 41 12.91 11.60 -2.55
N PHE A 42 11.82 10.91 -2.85
CA PHE A 42 10.46 11.44 -2.82
C PHE A 42 9.56 10.50 -2.02
N PRO A 43 8.60 11.03 -1.25
CA PRO A 43 7.49 10.22 -0.77
C PRO A 43 6.67 9.77 -1.98
N ILE A 44 6.66 8.46 -2.26
CA ILE A 44 5.99 7.90 -3.44
C ILE A 44 4.47 7.73 -3.26
N ALA A 45 3.97 8.08 -2.07
CA ALA A 45 2.56 8.07 -1.68
C ALA A 45 1.87 6.75 -2.04
N SER A 46 0.82 6.79 -2.87
CA SER A 46 0.02 5.60 -3.15
C SER A 46 0.74 4.52 -3.97
N ASN A 47 1.91 4.80 -4.54
CA ASN A 47 2.77 3.76 -5.14
C ASN A 47 3.26 2.74 -4.10
N THR A 48 3.29 3.10 -2.81
CA THR A 48 3.63 2.19 -1.71
C THR A 48 2.73 0.94 -1.69
N LYS A 49 1.48 1.06 -2.16
CA LYS A 49 0.51 -0.05 -2.25
C LYS A 49 1.01 -1.22 -3.08
N LEU A 50 1.85 -0.95 -4.09
CA LEU A 50 2.47 -1.99 -4.91
C LEU A 50 3.27 -2.98 -4.04
N PHE A 51 4.06 -2.47 -3.10
CA PHE A 51 4.89 -3.30 -2.21
C PHE A 51 4.05 -4.16 -1.27
N THR A 52 2.93 -3.63 -0.77
CA THR A 52 1.94 -4.42 -0.01
C THR A 52 1.35 -5.55 -0.86
N SER A 53 0.91 -5.25 -2.08
CA SER A 53 0.32 -6.24 -2.97
C SER A 53 1.32 -7.32 -3.40
N VAL A 54 2.57 -6.94 -3.70
CA VAL A 54 3.65 -7.88 -4.04
C VAL A 54 3.99 -8.77 -2.85
N GLY A 55 4.15 -8.21 -1.65
CA GLY A 55 4.46 -9.01 -0.46
C GLY A 55 3.38 -10.03 -0.12
N LEU A 56 2.10 -9.65 -0.23
CA LEU A 56 0.99 -10.60 -0.07
C LEU A 56 0.94 -11.62 -1.22
N GLY A 57 1.30 -11.21 -2.44
CA GLY A 57 1.42 -12.11 -3.59
C GLY A 57 2.49 -13.18 -3.41
N MET A 58 3.62 -12.86 -2.78
CA MET A 58 4.65 -13.85 -2.40
C MET A 58 4.07 -14.90 -1.45
N LEU A 59 3.29 -14.48 -0.45
CA LEU A 59 2.63 -15.44 0.45
C LEU A 59 1.58 -16.31 -0.27
N VAL A 60 0.93 -15.77 -1.31
CA VAL A 60 0.02 -16.56 -2.17
C VAL A 60 0.79 -17.58 -3.00
N GLU A 61 1.92 -17.19 -3.59
CA GLU A 61 2.80 -18.10 -4.34
C GLU A 61 3.35 -19.22 -3.45
N GLU A 62 3.65 -18.92 -2.18
CA GLU A 62 4.04 -19.91 -1.16
C GLU A 62 2.88 -20.78 -0.65
N GLY A 63 1.64 -20.55 -1.09
CA GLY A 63 0.46 -21.31 -0.66
C GLY A 63 -0.01 -21.03 0.77
N LYS A 64 0.48 -19.95 1.41
CA LYS A 64 0.10 -19.57 2.79
C LYS A 64 -1.27 -18.90 2.88
N LEU A 65 -1.72 -18.31 1.78
CA LEU A 65 -3.09 -17.84 1.57
C LEU A 65 -3.45 -17.89 0.10
N THR A 66 -4.68 -17.55 -0.23
CA THR A 66 -5.15 -17.41 -1.61
C THR A 66 -5.74 -16.02 -1.84
N TRP A 67 -5.90 -15.67 -3.10
CA TRP A 67 -6.56 -14.42 -3.46
C TRP A 67 -8.06 -14.42 -3.18
N ASP A 68 -8.71 -15.58 -3.26
CA ASP A 68 -10.16 -15.71 -3.46
C ASP A 68 -10.90 -16.43 -2.33
N GLU A 69 -10.18 -16.99 -1.35
CA GLU A 69 -10.80 -17.46 -0.10
C GLU A 69 -10.96 -16.31 0.91
N PRO A 70 -11.93 -16.40 1.84
CA PRO A 70 -12.15 -15.38 2.86
C PRO A 70 -10.89 -15.14 3.70
N ILE A 71 -10.49 -13.87 3.84
CA ILE A 71 -9.26 -13.49 4.56
C ILE A 71 -9.29 -13.90 6.04
N SER A 72 -10.48 -13.99 6.62
CA SER A 72 -10.71 -14.44 7.98
C SER A 72 -10.26 -15.88 8.24
N GLY A 73 -10.19 -16.73 7.22
CA GLY A 73 -9.65 -18.09 7.33
C GLY A 73 -8.13 -18.11 7.59
N TYR A 74 -7.42 -17.09 7.10
CA TYR A 74 -5.96 -16.96 7.28
C TYR A 74 -5.60 -16.02 8.43
N VAL A 75 -6.43 -14.99 8.66
CA VAL A 75 -6.23 -13.98 9.70
C VAL A 75 -7.50 -13.88 10.56
N PRO A 76 -7.76 -14.82 11.48
CA PRO A 76 -9.01 -14.84 12.27
C PRO A 76 -9.25 -13.59 13.14
N ARG A 77 -8.18 -12.83 13.41
CA ARG A 77 -8.20 -11.57 14.16
C ARG A 77 -8.82 -10.41 13.36
N ILE A 78 -8.86 -10.47 12.03
CA ILE A 78 -9.51 -9.43 11.22
C ILE A 78 -11.00 -9.46 11.48
N LYS A 79 -11.60 -8.33 11.83
CA LYS A 79 -13.04 -8.22 12.07
C LYS A 79 -13.62 -7.15 11.16
N PHE A 80 -14.75 -7.46 10.55
CA PHE A 80 -15.52 -6.54 9.71
C PHE A 80 -16.82 -6.17 10.42
N TYR A 81 -17.54 -5.20 9.86
CA TYR A 81 -18.76 -4.65 10.45
C TYR A 81 -19.84 -5.69 10.74
N ASN A 82 -19.98 -6.70 9.88
CA ASN A 82 -20.95 -7.79 10.04
C ASN A 82 -20.35 -9.14 9.65
N GLN A 83 -21.09 -10.21 9.97
CA GLN A 83 -20.67 -11.58 9.73
C GLN A 83 -20.58 -11.91 8.23
N ASP A 84 -21.42 -11.30 7.40
CA ASP A 84 -21.38 -11.50 5.94
C ASP A 84 -20.07 -11.03 5.35
N LEU A 85 -19.62 -9.82 5.68
CA LEU A 85 -18.30 -9.33 5.26
C LEU A 85 -17.17 -10.19 5.83
N TYR A 86 -17.26 -10.59 7.10
CA TYR A 86 -16.26 -11.49 7.70
C TYR A 86 -16.14 -12.83 6.97
N ASN A 87 -17.25 -13.38 6.47
CA ASN A 87 -17.30 -14.66 5.77
C ASN A 87 -16.99 -14.55 4.26
N THR A 88 -17.00 -13.34 3.67
CA THR A 88 -16.95 -13.18 2.20
C THR A 88 -15.82 -12.31 1.68
N VAL A 89 -15.30 -11.37 2.48
CA VAL A 89 -14.20 -10.50 2.05
C VAL A 89 -12.94 -11.34 1.85
N THR A 90 -12.42 -11.28 0.64
CA THR A 90 -11.16 -11.94 0.24
C THR A 90 -10.02 -10.93 0.22
N LEU A 91 -8.79 -11.43 0.14
CA LEU A 91 -7.63 -10.57 -0.11
C LEU A 91 -7.78 -9.78 -1.42
N ARG A 92 -8.29 -10.43 -2.49
CA ARG A 92 -8.56 -9.75 -3.77
C ARG A 92 -9.55 -8.61 -3.60
N ASP A 93 -10.59 -8.78 -2.80
CA ASP A 93 -11.57 -7.73 -2.54
C ASP A 93 -10.96 -6.50 -1.87
N MET A 94 -10.06 -6.72 -0.90
CA MET A 94 -9.33 -5.66 -0.19
C MET A 94 -8.43 -4.85 -1.14
N LEU A 95 -7.60 -5.54 -1.93
CA LEU A 95 -6.62 -4.89 -2.82
C LEU A 95 -7.26 -4.26 -4.08
N ALA A 96 -8.38 -4.82 -4.53
CA ALA A 96 -9.15 -4.31 -5.67
C ALA A 96 -10.23 -3.28 -5.28
N HIS A 97 -10.19 -2.76 -4.05
CA HIS A 97 -11.08 -1.68 -3.61
C HIS A 97 -12.58 -2.02 -3.67
N ARG A 98 -12.95 -3.29 -3.51
CA ARG A 98 -14.32 -3.76 -3.76
C ARG A 98 -14.99 -4.43 -2.56
N THR A 99 -14.55 -4.06 -1.35
CA THR A 99 -15.16 -4.52 -0.09
C THR A 99 -16.50 -3.86 0.21
N GLY A 100 -16.83 -2.75 -0.47
CA GLY A 100 -18.00 -1.93 -0.17
C GLY A 100 -17.79 -0.91 0.95
N ILE A 101 -16.67 -0.99 1.68
CA ILE A 101 -16.30 -0.04 2.74
C ILE A 101 -15.70 1.22 2.10
N SER A 102 -16.23 2.38 2.47
CA SER A 102 -15.77 3.68 1.97
C SER A 102 -14.45 4.11 2.62
N ARG A 103 -13.80 5.13 2.03
CA ARG A 103 -12.58 5.71 2.60
C ARG A 103 -12.89 6.45 3.90
N HIS A 104 -12.04 6.26 4.89
CA HIS A 104 -12.02 7.05 6.11
C HIS A 104 -10.63 7.64 6.32
N ASP A 105 -10.18 8.46 5.37
CA ASP A 105 -8.78 8.86 5.34
C ASP A 105 -8.36 9.70 6.55
N PHE A 106 -9.24 10.51 7.13
CA PHE A 106 -8.86 11.31 8.29
C PHE A 106 -8.39 10.46 9.49
N ILE A 107 -8.96 9.27 9.71
CA ILE A 107 -8.43 8.38 10.74
C ILE A 107 -7.13 7.71 10.31
N TRP A 108 -6.90 7.55 9.00
CA TRP A 108 -5.66 6.98 8.47
C TRP A 108 -4.47 7.96 8.49
N TYR A 109 -4.66 9.25 8.16
CA TYR A 109 -3.55 10.22 8.03
C TYR A 109 -3.58 11.41 9.00
N LYS A 110 -4.68 11.64 9.73
CA LYS A 110 -4.82 12.72 10.74
C LYS A 110 -5.10 12.20 12.15
N SER A 111 -4.69 10.98 12.45
CA SER A 111 -4.75 10.44 13.80
C SER A 111 -3.42 9.79 14.18
N ASP A 112 -3.22 9.58 15.48
CA ASP A 112 -2.05 8.89 16.01
C ASP A 112 -2.27 7.37 16.11
N PHE A 113 -3.31 6.83 15.47
CA PHE A 113 -3.59 5.40 15.50
C PHE A 113 -2.49 4.62 14.77
N SER A 114 -1.95 3.62 15.47
CA SER A 114 -1.08 2.62 14.88
C SER A 114 -1.79 1.78 13.81
N ARG A 115 -1.02 1.11 12.94
CA ARG A 115 -1.55 0.19 11.93
C ARG A 115 -2.47 -0.89 12.53
N LYS A 116 -2.09 -1.42 13.70
CA LYS A 116 -2.91 -2.34 14.49
C LYS A 116 -4.23 -1.72 14.93
N GLU A 117 -4.21 -0.50 15.45
CA GLU A 117 -5.41 0.20 15.90
C GLU A 117 -6.39 0.51 14.78
N LEU A 118 -5.87 0.84 13.59
CA LEU A 118 -6.67 0.99 12.38
C LEU A 118 -7.31 -0.35 11.95
N PHE A 119 -6.54 -1.43 11.99
CA PHE A 119 -7.03 -2.79 11.70
C PHE A 119 -8.13 -3.23 12.68
N GLU A 120 -7.96 -2.99 13.97
CA GLU A 120 -8.95 -3.35 15.00
C GLU A 120 -10.25 -2.53 14.91
N ARG A 121 -10.21 -1.39 14.21
CA ARG A 121 -11.36 -0.51 13.99
C ARG A 121 -12.15 -0.82 12.72
N LEU A 122 -11.68 -1.71 11.84
CA LEU A 122 -12.44 -2.13 10.64
C LEU A 122 -13.85 -2.64 10.97
N LYS A 123 -14.01 -3.25 12.14
CA LYS A 123 -15.30 -3.73 12.65
C LYS A 123 -16.34 -2.64 12.90
N TYR A 124 -15.94 -1.37 12.91
CA TYR A 124 -16.84 -0.23 13.08
C TYR A 124 -17.22 0.42 11.74
N LEU A 125 -16.66 -0.03 10.63
CA LEU A 125 -16.84 0.61 9.32
C LEU A 125 -18.00 -0.03 8.55
N GLU A 126 -19.16 0.60 8.63
CA GLU A 126 -20.34 0.20 7.87
C GLU A 126 -20.07 0.29 6.35
N PRO A 127 -20.39 -0.75 5.56
CA PRO A 127 -20.21 -0.69 4.11
C PRO A 127 -21.17 0.33 3.50
N ALA A 128 -20.64 1.21 2.65
CA ALA A 128 -21.44 2.19 1.90
C ALA A 128 -22.09 1.59 0.64
N GLN A 129 -21.59 0.43 0.19
CA GLN A 129 -22.08 -0.31 -0.96
C GLN A 129 -22.01 -1.81 -0.68
N PRO A 130 -22.81 -2.65 -1.34
CA PRO A 130 -22.62 -4.10 -1.27
C PRO A 130 -21.24 -4.53 -1.77
N ILE A 131 -20.71 -5.61 -1.20
CA ILE A 131 -19.44 -6.21 -1.62
C ILE A 131 -19.45 -6.49 -3.13
N ARG A 132 -18.33 -6.19 -3.82
CA ARG A 132 -18.12 -6.39 -5.27
C ARG A 132 -19.03 -5.61 -6.21
N GLN A 133 -19.89 -4.71 -5.73
CA GLN A 133 -20.76 -3.89 -6.59
C GLN A 133 -20.16 -2.54 -6.98
N SER A 134 -19.06 -2.12 -6.36
CA SER A 134 -18.40 -0.84 -6.64
C SER A 134 -16.92 -0.87 -6.28
N SER A 135 -16.13 -0.03 -6.96
CA SER A 135 -14.74 0.23 -6.60
C SER A 135 -14.66 1.51 -5.77
N LEU A 136 -14.44 1.36 -4.47
CA LEU A 136 -14.27 2.46 -3.51
C LEU A 136 -12.80 2.49 -3.06
N TYR A 137 -12.03 3.44 -3.61
CA TYR A 137 -10.62 3.61 -3.25
C TYR A 137 -10.45 3.75 -1.74
N ASN A 138 -9.60 2.93 -1.13
CA ASN A 138 -9.59 2.77 0.32
C ASN A 138 -8.17 2.51 0.86
N ASN A 139 -7.61 3.46 1.60
CA ASN A 139 -6.29 3.33 2.23
C ASN A 139 -6.29 2.39 3.44
N LEU A 140 -7.40 2.31 4.19
CA LEU A 140 -7.50 1.45 5.36
C LEU A 140 -7.48 -0.04 4.99
N MET A 141 -8.04 -0.40 3.84
CA MET A 141 -7.94 -1.78 3.34
C MET A 141 -6.48 -2.17 3.03
N TYR A 142 -5.67 -1.24 2.52
CA TYR A 142 -4.24 -1.48 2.31
C TYR A 142 -3.44 -1.52 3.62
N ALA A 143 -3.75 -0.63 4.58
CA ALA A 143 -3.15 -0.69 5.91
C ALA A 143 -3.49 -2.02 6.62
N ALA A 144 -4.73 -2.48 6.49
CA ALA A 144 -5.19 -3.76 7.03
C ALA A 144 -4.55 -4.97 6.34
N ALA A 145 -4.38 -4.92 5.01
CA ALA A 145 -3.68 -5.93 4.24
C ALA A 145 -2.20 -6.03 4.66
N GLY A 146 -1.54 -4.87 4.84
CA GLY A 146 -0.19 -4.81 5.40
C GLY A 146 -0.09 -5.41 6.81
N TYR A 147 -1.03 -5.10 7.70
CA TYR A 147 -1.04 -5.70 9.04
C TYR A 147 -1.37 -7.20 9.03
N SER A 148 -2.19 -7.64 8.07
CA SER A 148 -2.47 -9.07 7.86
C SER A 148 -1.20 -9.83 7.50
N LEU A 149 -0.35 -9.25 6.64
CA LEU A 149 0.98 -9.78 6.35
C LEU A 149 1.82 -9.90 7.63
N GLU A 150 1.81 -8.89 8.50
CA GLU A 150 2.56 -8.96 9.76
C GLU A 150 2.09 -10.11 10.66
N LEU A 151 0.77 -10.25 10.84
CA LEU A 151 0.19 -11.31 11.64
C LEU A 151 0.52 -12.71 11.10
N MET A 152 0.62 -12.86 9.78
CA MET A 152 0.93 -14.13 9.13
C MET A 152 2.42 -14.48 9.14
N THR A 153 3.29 -13.48 9.16
CA THR A 153 4.75 -13.66 8.99
C THR A 153 5.54 -13.48 10.28
N GLY A 154 4.96 -12.79 11.27
CA GLY A 154 5.64 -12.40 12.50
C GLY A 154 6.63 -11.24 12.34
N LYS A 155 6.73 -10.64 11.15
CA LYS A 155 7.61 -9.50 10.84
C LYS A 155 6.79 -8.23 10.69
N THR A 156 7.38 -7.06 10.91
CA THR A 156 6.72 -5.82 10.50
C THR A 156 6.58 -5.77 8.97
N TRP A 157 5.65 -4.98 8.44
CA TRP A 157 5.50 -4.85 7.00
C TRP A 157 6.77 -4.26 6.37
N GLU A 158 7.38 -3.30 7.06
CA GLU A 158 8.64 -2.67 6.69
C GLU A 158 9.77 -3.71 6.57
N ASP A 159 9.99 -4.51 7.62
CA ASP A 159 11.04 -5.55 7.61
C ASP A 159 10.80 -6.57 6.51
N PHE A 160 9.55 -7.01 6.33
CA PHE A 160 9.22 -7.96 5.27
C PHE A 160 9.52 -7.40 3.88
N VAL A 161 9.08 -6.16 3.59
CA VAL A 161 9.32 -5.53 2.29
C VAL A 161 10.82 -5.31 2.07
N GLN A 162 11.53 -4.89 3.10
CA GLN A 162 12.97 -4.65 3.01
C GLN A 162 13.74 -5.94 2.69
N GLU A 163 13.44 -7.02 3.42
CA GLU A 163 14.11 -8.31 3.26
C GLU A 163 13.75 -9.04 1.97
N ASN A 164 12.47 -9.02 1.58
CA ASN A 164 11.97 -9.84 0.48
C ASN A 164 11.87 -9.08 -0.85
N ILE A 165 11.93 -7.74 -0.84
CA ILE A 165 11.81 -6.92 -2.05
C ILE A 165 13.01 -6.00 -2.22
N PHE A 166 13.34 -5.16 -1.24
CA PHE A 166 14.38 -4.14 -1.42
C PHE A 166 15.77 -4.75 -1.56
N TYR A 167 16.16 -5.67 -0.66
CA TYR A 167 17.49 -6.29 -0.72
C TYR A 167 17.69 -7.14 -1.97
N PRO A 168 16.77 -8.05 -2.36
CA PRO A 168 16.96 -8.86 -3.57
C PRO A 168 17.02 -8.01 -4.86
N LEU A 169 16.35 -6.86 -4.89
CA LEU A 169 16.34 -5.93 -6.03
C LEU A 169 17.41 -4.82 -5.94
N ASN A 170 18.28 -4.84 -4.94
CA ASN A 170 19.30 -3.82 -4.69
C ASN A 170 18.76 -2.38 -4.56
N MET A 171 17.57 -2.22 -3.97
CA MET A 171 16.91 -0.93 -3.74
C MET A 171 17.49 -0.19 -2.51
N ASN A 172 18.80 0.05 -2.51
CA ASN A 172 19.58 0.56 -1.36
C ASN A 172 19.30 2.03 -0.98
N SER A 173 18.39 2.70 -1.69
CA SER A 173 18.01 4.09 -1.42
C SER A 173 16.50 4.25 -1.25
N THR A 174 15.79 3.16 -0.96
CA THR A 174 14.37 3.16 -0.62
C THR A 174 14.23 2.91 0.89
N LEU A 175 13.40 3.73 1.56
CA LEU A 175 13.21 3.72 3.00
C LEU A 175 11.77 4.13 3.36
N PHE A 176 11.39 3.90 4.62
CA PHE A 176 10.07 4.20 5.19
C PHE A 176 10.08 5.46 6.03
#